data_AF-A0A4R3K718-F1
#
_entry.id   AF-A0A4R3K718-F1
#
_cell.length_a   1.000
_cell.length_b   1.000
_cell.length_c   1.000
_cell.angle_alpha   90.00
_cell.angle_beta   90.00
_cell.angle_gamma   90.00
#
_symmetry.space_group_name_H-M   'P 1'
#
loop_
_entity.id
_entity.type
_entity.pdbx_description
1 polymer ?
#
loop_
_entity_poly.entity_id
_entity_poly.type
_entity_poly.pdbx_seq_one_letter_code
_entity_poly.pdbx_strand_id
1 'polypeptide(L)' 'MVGKWKVQSNPVGGNMMYAVYRLRDVDAVDHSGNREYASGYIEDKDTALTIAEGLNRKTE' A
#
# COMPACT_ATOMS: atom_id res chain seq x y z
N MET A 1 -11.44 -10.87 -5.62
CA MET A 1 -11.14 -9.75 -6.58
C MET A 1 -9.85 -9.04 -6.14
N VAL A 2 -9.05 -8.47 -7.05
CA VAL A 2 -7.84 -7.71 -6.64
C VAL A 2 -8.25 -6.33 -6.11
N GLY A 3 -7.69 -5.91 -4.97
CA GLY A 3 -8.07 -4.67 -4.30
C GLY A 3 -7.49 -3.40 -4.94
N LYS A 4 -8.01 -2.24 -4.55
CA LYS A 4 -7.38 -0.94 -4.84
C LYS A 4 -6.07 -0.80 -4.04
N TRP A 5 -5.12 -0.05 -4.59
CA TRP A 5 -3.90 0.37 -3.90
C TRP A 5 -4.25 1.30 -2.73
N LYS A 6 -3.61 1.04 -1.59
CA LYS A 6 -3.75 1.71 -0.29
C LYS A 6 -2.37 2.00 0.29
N VAL A 7 -2.32 2.83 1.33
CA VAL A 7 -1.10 3.12 2.09
C VAL A 7 -1.20 2.47 3.47
N GLN A 8 -0.19 1.67 3.85
CA GLN A 8 0.01 1.27 5.24
C GLN A 8 1.00 2.21 5.93
N SER A 9 0.89 2.31 7.25
CA SER A 9 1.81 3.10 8.10
C SER A 9 2.45 2.16 9.12
N ASN A 10 3.78 2.14 9.18
CA ASN A 10 4.58 1.30 10.06
C ASN A 10 5.58 2.17 10.84
N PRO A 11 5.59 2.11 12.19
CA PRO A 11 6.70 2.67 12.95
C PRO A 11 7.95 1.78 12.77
N VAL A 12 9.03 2.35 12.25
CA VAL A 12 10.32 1.68 12.04
C VAL A 12 11.43 2.59 12.56
N GLY A 13 12.20 2.11 13.55
CA GLY A 13 13.34 2.87 14.09
C GLY A 13 12.99 4.23 14.70
N GLY A 14 11.75 4.42 15.16
CA GLY A 14 11.24 5.69 15.70
C GLY A 14 10.62 6.62 14.67
N ASN A 15 10.70 6.30 13.38
CA ASN A 15 10.08 7.07 12.30
C ASN A 15 8.82 6.36 11.80
N MET A 16 7.83 7.15 11.33
CA MET A 16 6.68 6.60 10.62
C MET A 16 7.03 6.40 9.16
N MET A 17 6.99 5.16 8.72
CA MET A 17 7.23 4.76 7.34
C MET A 17 5.94 4.33 6.67
N TYR A 18 5.81 4.60 5.38
CA TYR A 18 4.65 4.32 4.58
C TYR A 18 4.99 3.34 3.46
N ALA A 19 4.08 2.43 3.14
CA ALA A 19 4.25 1.55 1.98
C ALA A 19 2.93 1.44 1.22
N VAL A 20 3.01 1.42 -0.10
CA VAL A 20 1.86 1.26 -0.97
C VAL A 20 1.61 -0.22 -1.19
N TYR A 21 0.41 -0.68 -0.83
CA TYR A 21 0.02 -2.07 -0.92
C TYR A 21 -1.41 -2.24 -1.45
N ARG A 22 -1.75 -3.43 -1.94
CA ARG A 22 -3.13 -3.85 -2.15
C ARG A 22 -3.31 -5.31 -1.75
N LEU A 23 -4.57 -5.71 -1.59
CA LEU A 23 -4.91 -7.11 -1.38
C LEU A 23 -4.92 -7.85 -2.72
N ARG A 24 -4.33 -9.05 -2.73
CA ARG A 24 -4.42 -9.98 -3.87
C ARG A 24 -5.85 -10.50 -4.01
N ASP A 25 -6.49 -10.76 -2.87
CA ASP A 25 -7.90 -11.11 -2.79
C ASP A 25 -8.60 -10.32 -1.67
N VAL A 26 -9.55 -9.45 -2.04
CA VAL A 26 -10.33 -8.64 -1.10
C VAL A 26 -11.29 -9.45 -0.24
N ASP A 27 -11.62 -10.67 -0.64
CA ASP A 27 -12.55 -11.55 0.07
C ASP A 27 -11.82 -12.44 1.11
N ALA A 28 -10.50 -12.49 1.05
CA ALA A 28 -9.66 -13.22 1.99
C ALA A 28 -9.16 -12.33 3.14
N VAL A 29 -8.71 -12.97 4.22
CA VAL A 29 -8.16 -12.28 5.40
C VAL A 29 -6.98 -11.37 5.00
N ASP A 30 -6.91 -10.19 5.58
CA ASP A 30 -5.78 -9.28 5.40
C ASP A 30 -4.58 -9.74 6.23
N HIS A 31 -3.65 -10.43 5.58
CA HIS A 31 -2.35 -10.84 6.13
C HIS A 31 -1.23 -10.65 5.09
N SER A 32 0.03 -10.73 5.51
CA SER A 32 1.20 -10.44 4.65
C SER A 32 1.24 -11.24 3.35
N GLY A 33 0.79 -12.50 3.36
CA GLY A 33 0.68 -13.36 2.17
C GLY A 33 -0.40 -12.94 1.18
N ASN A 34 -1.45 -12.25 1.65
CA ASN A 34 -2.51 -11.70 0.81
C ASN A 34 -2.24 -10.23 0.40
N ARG A 35 -1.08 -9.67 0.75
CA ARG A 35 -0.67 -8.32 0.32
C ARG A 35 0.33 -8.39 -0.82
N GLU A 36 0.26 -7.40 -1.71
CA GLU A 36 1.37 -7.07 -2.61
C GLU A 36 1.70 -5.59 -2.53
N TYR A 37 2.96 -5.25 -2.76
CA TYR A 37 3.50 -3.91 -2.54
C TYR A 37 4.00 -3.30 -3.85
N ALA A 38 3.65 -2.04 -4.07
CA ALA A 38 4.14 -1.26 -5.21
C ALA A 38 5.38 -0.43 -4.86
N SER A 39 5.74 -0.36 -3.57
CA SER A 39 6.88 0.40 -3.07
C SER A 39 7.57 -0.33 -1.93
N GLY A 40 8.83 0.05 -1.68
CA GLY A 40 9.42 -0.13 -0.35
C GLY A 40 8.82 0.85 0.66
N TYR A 41 9.48 0.99 1.82
CA TYR A 41 9.12 2.01 2.81
C TYR A 41 9.52 3.42 2.31
N ILE A 42 8.62 4.37 2.53
CA ILE A 42 8.71 5.79 2.14
C ILE A 42 8.51 6.62 3.41
N GLU A 43 9.31 7.66 3.64
CA GLU A 43 9.17 8.53 4.83
C GLU A 43 8.03 9.54 4.68
N ASP A 44 7.76 9.98 3.44
CA ASP A 44 6.72 10.95 3.14
C ASP A 44 5.37 10.28 2.81
N LYS A 45 4.34 10.64 3.56
CA LYS A 45 2.99 10.08 3.41
C LYS A 45 2.34 10.52 2.10
N ASP A 46 2.52 11.77 1.71
CA ASP A 46 1.85 12.36 0.54
C ASP A 46 2.39 11.75 -0.75
N THR A 47 3.68 11.42 -0.78
CA THR A 47 4.31 10.64 -1.86
C THR A 47 3.66 9.25 -1.96
N ALA A 48 3.49 8.53 -0.84
CA ALA A 48 2.85 7.21 -0.86
C ALA A 48 1.38 7.28 -1.34
N LEU A 49 0.63 8.30 -0.90
CA LEU A 49 -0.75 8.54 -1.35
C LEU A 49 -0.81 8.84 -2.86
N THR A 50 0.07 9.71 -3.34
CA THR A 50 0.16 10.08 -4.77
C THR A 50 0.44 8.85 -5.63
N ILE A 51 1.32 7.96 -5.18
CA ILE A 51 1.60 6.68 -5.88
C ILE A 51 0.35 5.80 -5.90
N ALA A 52 -0.31 5.59 -4.75
CA ALA A 52 -1.51 4.76 -4.67
C ALA A 52 -2.63 5.28 -5.61
N GLU A 53 -2.89 6.58 -5.59
CA GLU A 53 -3.86 7.23 -6.49
C GLU A 53 -3.47 7.12 -7.96
N GLY A 54 -2.19 7.32 -8.29
CA GLY A 54 -1.67 7.16 -9.64
C GLY A 54 -1.83 5.74 -10.17
N LEU A 55 -1.64 4.73 -9.32
CA LEU A 55 -1.83 3.33 -9.69
C LEU A 55 -3.31 2.97 -9.84
N ASN A 56 -4.16 3.45 -8.93
CA ASN A 56 -5.61 3.22 -9.01
C ASN A 56 -6.20 3.82 -10.28
N ARG A 57 -5.80 5.04 -10.68
CA ARG A 57 -6.25 5.67 -11.94
C ARG A 57 -5.83 4.91 -13.20
N LYS A 58 -4.77 4.10 -13.15
CA LYS A 58 -4.30 3.27 -14.28
C LYS A 58 -4.97 1.90 -14.34
N THR A 59 -5.68 1.50 -13.27
CA THR A 59 -6.33 0.19 -13.17
C THR A 59 -7.85 0.28 -13.23
N GLU A 60 -8.40 1.48 -13.40
CA GLU A 60 -9.79 1.75 -13.82
C GLU A 60 -9.90 1.78 -15.34
#